data_AF-A0A2V6B658-F1
#
_entry.id   AF-A0A2V6B658-F1
#
_cell.length_a   1.000
_cell.length_b   1.000
_cell.length_c   1.000
_cell.angle_alpha   90.00
_cell.angle_beta   90.00
_cell.angle_gamma   90.00
#
_symmetry.space_group_name_H-M   'P 1'
#
loop_
_entity.id
_entity.type
_entity.pdbx_description
1 polymer ?
#
loop_
_entity_poly.entity_id
_entity_poly.type
_entity_poly.pdbx_seq_one_letter_code
_entity_poly.pdbx_strand_id
1 'polypeptide(L)'
;MRVGDKNFWISAERLPMLKTIYPGADVDPQLSAPESVQKQNWERSNAIREVLRGRMEVSGPVTVAQLQTILSLSSSEVETGLLGLESEGFVLRGKFHHGTTDQEWCDRRLLARIHRLTIDRLRAEIQPVSVQDFYRFLFAWQRVDVDHRVEGPEGLQSVLEQLDGCELPLAAWESAVLAARVADYDPESLDRLCFSGRIGWGRLSAPRNPNARTIAPLRSSPIALYQRQNLQDWLLLSRPNSAVELLAANQAVLDALQSGGALFFTELMRRSDVSGLPSQLEEALSQLAALGLVTSDSFDGLRALLVPPDKRPTFGRNIGKRRRKTNLASIEFAGRWSLLRSPIASQPSGNGVESSERDTAAAKFARVLLHRYGVVFRRLLERESLGASWYELGRIYRRWEARGEIRGGYFVGGISGEQFALPEAIGSLRSIRKVPLKGELITLSAADPLNLQGILTPGPRIAALTANRILFRDGLPIAGLEAGEVRKLADAAIPDLEIERALKVGKLRPSLRPYYK
;
A
#
# COMPACT_ATOMS: atom_id res chain seq x y z
N MET A 1 17.35 -55.98 8.24
CA MET A 1 18.53 -56.00 7.34
C MET A 1 19.71 -55.37 8.05
N ARG A 2 20.83 -56.08 8.17
CA ARG A 2 22.05 -55.62 8.83
C ARG A 2 23.11 -55.27 7.78
N VAL A 3 23.66 -54.07 7.86
CA VAL A 3 24.73 -53.56 6.99
C VAL A 3 25.88 -53.11 7.89
N GLY A 4 26.93 -53.92 7.96
CA GLY A 4 27.99 -53.74 8.97
C GLY A 4 27.40 -53.74 10.38
N ASP A 5 27.60 -52.65 11.11
CA ASP A 5 27.12 -52.49 12.50
C ASP A 5 25.72 -51.86 12.61
N LYS A 6 25.06 -51.54 11.49
CA LYS A 6 23.74 -50.90 11.51
C LYS A 6 22.62 -51.85 11.11
N ASN A 7 21.49 -51.71 11.78
CA ASN A 7 20.27 -52.46 11.52
C ASN A 7 19.21 -51.55 10.89
N PHE A 8 18.65 -51.97 9.77
CA PHE A 8 17.58 -51.31 9.03
C PHE A 8 16.32 -52.17 9.02
N TRP A 9 15.17 -51.51 9.25
CA TRP A 9 13.84 -52.07 9.03
C TRP A 9 13.41 -51.77 7.59
N ILE A 10 13.04 -52.80 6.85
CA ILE A 10 12.77 -52.71 5.41
C ILE A 10 11.48 -53.47 5.08
N SER A 11 10.74 -53.01 4.07
CA SER A 11 9.62 -53.78 3.52
C SER A 11 10.12 -54.81 2.51
N ALA A 12 9.43 -55.96 2.41
CA ALA A 12 9.78 -57.03 1.47
C ALA A 12 9.77 -56.54 0.00
N GLU A 13 8.91 -55.59 -0.33
CA GLU A 13 8.80 -54.97 -1.67
C GLU A 13 10.06 -54.19 -2.08
N ARG A 14 10.79 -53.60 -1.13
CA ARG A 14 12.00 -52.80 -1.40
C ARG A 14 13.27 -53.64 -1.37
N LEU A 15 13.16 -54.94 -1.10
CA LEU A 15 14.30 -55.84 -0.96
C LEU A 15 15.19 -55.93 -2.21
N PRO A 16 14.66 -56.07 -3.46
CA PRO A 16 15.50 -56.14 -4.66
C PRO A 16 16.35 -54.88 -4.84
N MET A 17 15.74 -53.71 -4.65
CA MET A 17 16.40 -52.40 -4.71
C MET A 17 17.52 -52.28 -3.67
N LEU A 18 17.25 -52.66 -2.42
CA LEU A 18 18.22 -52.54 -1.33
C LEU A 18 19.39 -53.52 -1.45
N LYS A 19 19.17 -54.72 -2.01
CA LYS A 19 20.25 -55.66 -2.32
C LYS A 19 21.24 -55.11 -3.35
N THR A 20 20.78 -54.31 -4.31
CA THR A 20 21.67 -53.60 -5.26
C THR A 20 22.55 -52.55 -4.55
N ILE A 21 22.05 -51.94 -3.48
CA ILE A 21 22.76 -50.90 -2.73
C ILE A 21 23.71 -51.53 -1.68
N TYR A 22 23.28 -52.59 -0.99
CA TYR A 22 24.04 -53.26 0.05
C TYR A 22 24.17 -54.76 -0.28
N PRO A 23 25.06 -55.14 -1.20
CA PRO A 23 25.18 -56.52 -1.66
C PRO A 23 25.60 -57.51 -0.55
N GLY A 24 26.29 -57.02 0.49
CA GLY A 24 26.71 -57.82 1.65
C GLY A 24 25.78 -57.74 2.86
N ALA A 25 24.53 -57.27 2.69
CA ALA A 25 23.61 -57.10 3.81
C ALA A 25 22.94 -58.42 4.21
N ASP A 26 22.89 -58.68 5.51
CA ASP A 26 22.18 -59.84 6.06
C ASP A 26 20.71 -59.48 6.35
N VAL A 27 19.77 -60.38 6.08
CA VAL A 27 18.33 -60.12 6.18
C VAL A 27 17.70 -61.15 7.13
N ASP A 28 17.38 -60.69 8.34
CA ASP A 28 16.74 -61.47 9.39
C ASP A 28 15.39 -60.84 9.78
N PRO A 29 14.26 -61.59 9.72
CA PRO A 29 14.12 -62.92 9.12
C PRO A 29 14.31 -62.90 7.61
N GLN A 30 14.58 -64.05 7.00
CA GLN A 30 14.66 -64.17 5.53
C GLN A 30 13.34 -63.72 4.89
N LEU A 31 13.40 -62.68 4.07
CA LEU A 31 12.25 -62.09 3.38
C LEU A 31 12.27 -62.49 1.91
N SER A 32 11.13 -62.94 1.38
CA SER A 32 10.90 -63.08 -0.06
C SER A 32 10.19 -61.85 -0.61
N ALA A 33 10.73 -61.25 -1.68
CA ALA A 33 10.07 -60.14 -2.36
C ALA A 33 8.83 -60.66 -3.13
N PRO A 34 7.76 -59.88 -3.28
CA PRO A 34 6.63 -60.28 -4.13
C PRO A 34 7.04 -60.44 -5.60
N GLU A 35 6.40 -61.37 -6.33
CA GLU A 35 6.74 -61.70 -7.73
C GLU A 35 6.72 -60.48 -8.67
N SER A 36 5.86 -59.49 -8.40
CA SER A 36 5.73 -58.24 -9.16
C SER A 36 6.98 -57.37 -9.12
N VAL A 37 7.79 -57.46 -8.05
CA VAL A 37 8.98 -56.62 -7.83
C VAL A 37 10.28 -57.40 -8.02
N GLN A 38 10.24 -58.74 -7.95
CA GLN A 38 11.41 -59.61 -8.15
C GLN A 38 12.06 -59.43 -9.54
N LYS A 39 11.28 -59.06 -10.56
CA LYS A 39 11.76 -58.88 -11.94
C LYS A 39 12.25 -57.45 -12.25
N GLN A 40 12.18 -56.52 -11.29
CA GLN A 40 12.67 -55.15 -11.51
C GLN A 40 14.19 -55.11 -11.40
N ASN A 41 14.86 -54.80 -12.52
CA ASN A 41 16.29 -54.53 -12.53
C ASN A 41 16.56 -53.09 -12.06
N TRP A 42 17.16 -52.97 -10.89
CA TRP A 42 17.58 -51.69 -10.35
C TRP A 42 19.04 -51.41 -10.70
N GLU A 43 19.29 -50.28 -11.35
CA GLU A 43 20.64 -49.70 -11.39
C GLU A 43 20.97 -49.11 -10.00
N ARG A 44 22.21 -49.29 -9.53
CA ARG A 44 22.63 -48.83 -8.20
C ARG A 44 22.38 -47.34 -7.97
N SER A 45 22.67 -46.50 -8.96
CA SER A 45 22.48 -45.05 -8.92
C SER A 45 21.00 -44.68 -8.70
N ASN A 46 20.08 -45.31 -9.43
CA ASN A 46 18.65 -45.11 -9.33
C ASN A 46 18.08 -45.65 -8.00
N ALA A 47 18.59 -46.80 -7.53
CA ALA A 47 18.21 -47.36 -6.24
C ALA A 47 18.59 -46.41 -5.09
N ILE A 48 19.80 -45.85 -5.10
CA ILE A 48 20.26 -44.86 -4.11
C ILE A 48 19.39 -43.61 -4.15
N ARG A 49 19.06 -43.11 -5.35
CA ARG A 49 18.17 -41.96 -5.50
C ARG A 49 16.80 -42.19 -4.87
N GLU A 50 16.20 -43.36 -5.08
CA GLU A 50 14.90 -43.70 -4.49
C GLU A 50 14.95 -43.90 -2.98
N VAL A 51 16.04 -44.46 -2.43
CA VAL A 51 16.24 -44.54 -0.98
C VAL A 51 16.40 -43.13 -0.37
N LEU A 52 17.17 -42.27 -1.02
CA LEU A 52 17.30 -40.88 -0.61
C LEU A 52 15.95 -40.17 -0.66
N ARG A 53 15.16 -40.36 -1.73
CA ARG A 53 13.80 -39.80 -1.85
C ARG A 53 12.95 -40.14 -0.64
N GLY A 54 12.82 -41.43 -0.33
CA GLY A 54 12.04 -41.89 0.83
C GLY A 54 12.58 -41.37 2.16
N ARG A 55 13.90 -41.23 2.31
CA ARG A 55 14.48 -40.65 3.52
C ARG A 55 14.20 -39.15 3.66
N MET A 56 14.24 -38.41 2.55
CA MET A 56 14.01 -36.97 2.52
C MET A 56 12.56 -36.58 2.82
N GLU A 57 11.57 -37.44 2.52
CA GLU A 57 10.15 -37.20 2.84
C GLU A 57 9.87 -37.05 4.35
N VAL A 58 10.72 -37.66 5.17
CA VAL A 58 10.57 -37.70 6.64
C VAL A 58 11.69 -36.99 7.39
N SER A 59 12.69 -36.47 6.68
CA SER A 59 13.84 -35.77 7.27
C SER A 59 13.70 -34.28 7.01
N GLY A 60 13.80 -33.45 8.06
CA GLY A 60 13.97 -32.00 7.92
C GLY A 60 15.26 -31.64 7.19
N PRO A 61 15.74 -30.39 7.26
CA PRO A 61 17.02 -30.03 6.65
C PRO A 61 18.16 -30.92 7.19
N VAL A 62 18.88 -31.56 6.28
CA VAL A 62 19.97 -32.51 6.61
C VAL A 62 21.20 -32.27 5.76
N THR A 63 22.38 -32.56 6.30
CA THR A 63 23.64 -32.47 5.57
C THR A 63 23.98 -33.80 4.89
N VAL A 64 24.90 -33.75 3.91
CA VAL A 64 25.43 -34.96 3.26
C VAL A 64 26.07 -35.90 4.28
N ALA A 65 26.85 -35.37 5.23
CA ALA A 65 27.50 -36.15 6.28
C ALA A 65 26.50 -36.91 7.18
N GLN A 66 25.35 -36.29 7.47
CA GLN A 66 24.27 -36.96 8.22
C GLN A 66 23.66 -38.11 7.40
N LEU A 67 23.41 -37.90 6.11
CA LEU A 67 22.85 -38.94 5.24
C LEU A 67 23.82 -40.11 5.00
N GLN A 68 25.11 -39.83 4.84
CA GLN A 68 26.16 -40.85 4.82
C GLN A 68 26.12 -41.70 6.09
N THR A 69 26.02 -41.04 7.25
CA THR A 69 25.97 -41.72 8.54
C THR A 69 24.68 -42.53 8.69
N ILE A 70 23.55 -42.04 8.21
CA ILE A 70 22.28 -42.76 8.33
C ILE A 70 22.23 -43.97 7.39
N LEU A 71 22.63 -43.79 6.13
CA LEU A 71 22.48 -44.82 5.09
C LEU A 71 23.71 -45.72 4.94
N SER A 72 24.86 -45.35 5.49
CA SER A 72 26.14 -46.06 5.26
C SER A 72 26.53 -46.09 3.77
N LEU A 73 26.42 -44.93 3.13
CA LEU A 73 26.80 -44.69 1.73
C LEU A 73 27.97 -43.70 1.66
N SER A 74 28.71 -43.72 0.55
CA SER A 74 29.79 -42.76 0.31
C SER A 74 29.26 -41.34 0.03
N SER A 75 30.06 -40.30 0.28
CA SER A 75 29.68 -38.91 -0.03
C SER A 75 29.28 -38.74 -1.48
N SER A 76 30.08 -39.29 -2.39
CA SER A 76 29.89 -39.16 -3.83
C SER A 76 28.55 -39.73 -4.28
N GLU A 77 28.15 -40.88 -3.73
CA GLU A 77 26.86 -41.52 -4.04
C GLU A 77 25.68 -40.70 -3.51
N VAL A 78 25.79 -40.19 -2.28
CA VAL A 78 24.75 -39.36 -1.67
C VAL A 78 24.59 -38.04 -2.42
N GLU A 79 25.69 -37.36 -2.74
CA GLU A 79 25.67 -36.10 -3.50
C GLU A 79 25.10 -36.30 -4.90
N THR A 80 25.52 -37.34 -5.62
CA THR A 80 25.00 -37.64 -6.97
C THR A 80 23.50 -37.92 -6.92
N GLY A 81 23.03 -38.68 -5.92
CA GLY A 81 21.61 -38.94 -5.73
C GLY A 81 20.81 -37.67 -5.41
N LEU A 82 21.32 -36.80 -4.53
CA LEU A 82 20.69 -35.54 -4.17
C LEU A 82 20.63 -34.54 -5.33
N LEU A 83 21.69 -34.44 -6.13
CA LEU A 83 21.70 -33.65 -7.36
C LEU A 83 20.68 -34.16 -8.38
N GLY A 84 20.49 -35.48 -8.47
CA GLY A 84 19.42 -36.09 -9.26
C GLY A 84 18.02 -35.72 -8.75
N LEU A 85 17.80 -35.72 -7.44
CA LEU A 85 16.53 -35.31 -6.85
C LEU A 85 16.27 -33.79 -6.98
N GLU A 86 17.32 -32.98 -6.96
CA GLU A 86 17.22 -31.53 -7.17
C GLU A 86 16.83 -31.21 -8.63
N SER A 87 17.41 -31.91 -9.60
CA SER A 87 17.05 -31.72 -11.02
C SER A 87 15.59 -32.13 -11.32
N GLU A 88 15.05 -33.09 -10.56
CA GLU A 88 13.64 -33.46 -10.57
C GLU A 88 12.73 -32.46 -9.81
N GLY A 89 13.32 -31.50 -9.09
CA GLY A 89 12.60 -30.51 -8.28
C GLY A 89 12.03 -31.03 -6.96
N PHE A 90 12.48 -32.21 -6.51
CA PHE A 90 12.00 -32.87 -5.29
C PHE A 90 12.62 -32.28 -4.02
N VAL A 91 13.96 -32.13 -4.00
CA VAL A 91 14.69 -31.49 -2.89
C VAL A 91 15.15 -30.08 -3.24
N LEU A 92 15.39 -29.28 -2.21
CA LEU A 92 16.05 -27.99 -2.29
C LEU A 92 17.34 -28.00 -1.48
N ARG A 93 18.30 -27.24 -1.98
CA ARG A 93 19.64 -27.07 -1.41
C ARG A 93 19.78 -25.66 -0.84
N GLY A 94 20.28 -25.54 0.39
CA GLY A 94 20.39 -24.24 1.06
C GLY A 94 20.95 -24.33 2.47
N LYS A 95 20.79 -23.24 3.23
CA LYS A 95 21.13 -23.17 4.66
C LYS A 95 19.84 -22.85 5.40
N PHE A 96 19.28 -23.84 6.08
CA PHE A 96 17.94 -23.76 6.67
C PHE A 96 17.99 -23.65 8.19
N HIS A 97 19.03 -24.18 8.83
CA HIS A 97 19.31 -23.94 10.25
C HIS A 97 20.15 -22.68 10.48
N HIS A 98 19.89 -21.98 11.59
CA HIS A 98 20.61 -20.77 11.97
C HIS A 98 22.04 -21.12 12.40
N GLY A 99 23.04 -20.39 11.89
CA GLY A 99 24.46 -20.60 12.22
C GLY A 99 25.14 -21.75 11.47
N THR A 100 24.44 -22.44 10.56
CA THR A 100 25.04 -23.52 9.76
C THR A 100 25.95 -22.94 8.66
N THR A 101 27.18 -23.44 8.57
CA THR A 101 28.11 -23.14 7.46
C THR A 101 27.92 -24.07 6.29
N ASP A 102 27.53 -25.31 6.58
CA ASP A 102 27.46 -26.41 5.64
C ASP A 102 26.19 -26.36 4.79
N GLN A 103 26.22 -27.02 3.64
CA GLN A 103 25.08 -27.07 2.74
C GLN A 103 24.10 -28.15 3.20
N GLU A 104 22.84 -27.76 3.36
CA GLU A 104 21.75 -28.63 3.75
C GLU A 104 20.83 -28.92 2.57
N TRP A 105 20.17 -30.06 2.64
CA TRP A 105 19.18 -30.53 1.68
C TRP A 105 17.87 -30.78 2.42
N CYS A 106 16.74 -30.45 1.80
CA CYS A 106 15.42 -30.70 2.38
C CYS A 106 14.40 -30.98 1.28
N ASP A 107 13.44 -31.86 1.55
CA ASP A 107 12.27 -32.03 0.68
C ASP A 107 11.49 -30.70 0.58
N ARG A 108 11.10 -30.33 -0.65
CA ARG A 108 10.45 -29.05 -0.93
C ARG A 108 9.10 -28.90 -0.20
N ARG A 109 8.32 -29.98 -0.09
CA ARG A 109 6.99 -29.96 0.55
C ARG A 109 7.13 -29.90 2.08
N LEU A 110 8.07 -30.64 2.65
CA LEU A 110 8.36 -30.65 4.06
C LEU A 110 8.93 -29.31 4.50
N LEU A 111 9.85 -28.72 3.73
CA LEU A 111 10.36 -27.37 4.00
C LEU A 111 9.24 -26.33 3.99
N ALA A 112 8.34 -26.38 2.99
CA ALA A 112 7.17 -25.52 2.94
C ALA A 112 6.23 -25.73 4.14
N ARG A 113 6.07 -26.98 4.61
CA ARG A 113 5.28 -27.33 5.80
C ARG A 113 5.92 -26.82 7.09
N ILE A 114 7.23 -27.00 7.28
CA ILE A 114 8.00 -26.49 8.43
C ILE A 114 7.84 -24.97 8.50
N HIS A 115 8.02 -24.29 7.36
CA HIS A 115 7.87 -22.85 7.26
C HIS A 115 6.44 -22.39 7.60
N ARG A 116 5.42 -23.03 7.04
CA ARG A 116 4.01 -22.75 7.36
C ARG A 116 3.70 -22.94 8.85
N LEU A 117 4.11 -24.06 9.45
CA LEU A 117 3.90 -24.33 10.87
C LEU A 117 4.61 -23.31 11.77
N THR A 118 5.79 -22.85 11.36
CA THR A 118 6.53 -21.80 12.07
C THR A 118 5.78 -20.47 12.01
N ILE A 119 5.26 -20.10 10.84
CA ILE A 119 4.43 -18.90 10.66
C ILE A 119 3.15 -19.01 11.50
N ASP A 120 2.43 -20.13 11.45
CA ASP A 120 1.18 -20.33 12.19
C ASP A 120 1.39 -20.25 13.70
N ARG A 121 2.53 -20.75 14.21
CA ARG A 121 2.91 -20.58 15.61
C ARG A 121 3.17 -19.12 15.96
N LEU A 122 3.96 -18.41 15.15
CA LEU A 122 4.23 -16.98 15.36
C LEU A 122 2.95 -16.14 15.30
N ARG A 123 1.99 -16.53 14.46
CA ARG A 123 0.65 -15.92 14.37
C ARG A 123 -0.15 -16.10 15.66
N ALA A 124 -0.13 -17.31 16.23
CA ALA A 124 -0.84 -17.63 17.46
C ALA A 124 -0.30 -16.91 18.69
N GLU A 125 0.98 -16.51 18.69
CA GLU A 125 1.61 -15.74 19.77
C GLU A 125 1.22 -14.25 19.77
N ILE A 126 0.54 -13.75 18.72
CA ILE A 126 0.13 -12.35 18.62
C ILE A 126 -1.12 -12.11 19.48
N GLN A 127 -0.98 -11.29 20.52
CA GLN A 127 -2.14 -10.76 21.24
C GLN A 127 -2.70 -9.54 20.49
N PRO A 128 -3.99 -9.57 20.09
CA PRO A 128 -4.60 -8.44 19.40
C PRO A 128 -4.75 -7.22 20.31
N VAL A 129 -4.60 -6.02 19.72
CA VAL A 129 -4.93 -4.75 20.36
C VAL A 129 -6.41 -4.43 20.18
N SER A 130 -6.97 -3.57 21.04
CA SER A 130 -8.34 -3.07 20.86
C SER A 130 -8.44 -2.13 19.64
N VAL A 131 -9.64 -1.92 19.10
CA VAL A 131 -9.88 -0.91 18.04
C VAL A 131 -9.49 0.49 18.51
N GLN A 132 -9.72 0.79 19.80
CA GLN A 132 -9.31 2.06 20.42
C GLN A 132 -7.80 2.25 20.36
N ASP A 133 -7.02 1.24 20.77
CA ASP A 133 -5.56 1.29 20.72
C ASP A 133 -5.05 1.33 19.27
N PHE A 134 -5.75 0.70 18.33
CA PHE A 134 -5.41 0.79 16.91
C PHE A 134 -5.59 2.22 16.37
N TYR A 135 -6.64 2.96 16.76
CA TYR A 135 -6.77 4.38 16.43
C TYR A 135 -5.67 5.24 17.05
N ARG A 136 -5.36 5.03 18.34
CA ARG A 136 -4.24 5.71 19.01
C ARG A 136 -2.92 5.45 18.27
N PHE A 137 -2.72 4.21 17.83
CA PHE A 137 -1.61 3.84 16.96
C PHE A 137 -1.63 4.59 15.64
N LEU A 138 -2.77 4.66 14.94
CA LEU A 138 -2.85 5.39 13.68
C LEU A 138 -2.59 6.90 13.84
N PHE A 139 -2.98 7.50 14.97
CA PHE A 139 -2.68 8.90 15.26
C PHE A 139 -1.18 9.14 15.37
N ALA A 140 -0.46 8.30 16.13
CA ALA A 140 1.01 8.34 16.21
C ALA A 140 1.67 8.00 14.87
N TRP A 141 1.23 6.93 14.23
CA TRP A 141 1.80 6.39 13.00
C TRP A 141 1.69 7.34 11.81
N GLN A 142 0.56 8.05 11.70
CA GLN A 142 0.35 9.09 10.70
C GLN A 142 0.58 10.51 11.23
N ARG A 143 1.18 10.67 12.41
CA ARG A 143 1.69 11.94 12.95
C ARG A 143 0.62 13.01 13.19
N VAL A 144 -0.59 12.59 13.53
CA VAL A 144 -1.74 13.49 13.76
C VAL A 144 -1.76 14.05 15.18
N ASP A 145 -1.32 13.26 16.15
CA ASP A 145 -1.16 13.74 17.52
C ASP A 145 -0.02 14.76 17.60
N VAL A 146 -0.02 15.57 18.65
CA VAL A 146 0.90 16.70 18.76
C VAL A 146 2.36 16.25 18.90
N ASP A 147 2.60 15.12 19.56
CA ASP A 147 3.95 14.67 19.93
C ASP A 147 4.71 14.06 18.73
N HIS A 148 4.00 13.55 17.73
CA HIS A 148 4.61 12.89 16.56
C HIS A 148 4.61 13.75 15.28
N ARG A 149 4.12 15.00 15.33
CA ARG A 149 4.17 15.90 14.18
C ARG A 149 5.60 16.11 13.71
N VAL A 150 5.75 16.18 12.41
CA VAL A 150 7.04 16.50 11.79
C VAL A 150 7.15 17.98 11.49
N GLU A 151 8.38 18.44 11.31
CA GLU A 151 8.71 19.82 10.97
C GLU A 151 9.53 19.87 9.69
N GLY A 152 9.44 21.01 9.00
CA GLY A 152 10.25 21.31 7.83
C GLY A 152 9.91 20.50 6.55
N PRO A 153 10.70 20.73 5.49
CA PRO A 153 10.43 20.19 4.15
C PRO A 153 10.64 18.67 4.06
N GLU A 154 11.63 18.12 4.76
CA GLU A 154 11.89 16.67 4.79
C GLU A 154 10.75 15.93 5.52
N GLY A 155 10.26 16.51 6.62
CA GLY A 155 9.08 16.02 7.33
C GLY A 155 7.84 15.98 6.44
N LEU A 156 7.58 17.08 5.71
CA LEU A 156 6.51 17.14 4.72
C LEU A 156 6.65 16.06 3.64
N GLN A 157 7.85 15.88 3.08
CA GLN A 157 8.11 14.84 2.08
C GLN A 157 7.76 13.46 2.65
N SER A 158 8.19 13.14 3.87
CA SER A 158 7.87 11.85 4.50
C SER A 158 6.36 11.64 4.73
N VAL A 159 5.60 12.69 5.05
CA VAL A 159 4.13 12.61 5.15
C VAL A 159 3.49 12.33 3.77
N LEU A 160 3.99 12.99 2.72
CA LEU A 160 3.48 12.79 1.36
C LEU A 160 3.84 11.40 0.81
N GLU A 161 4.99 10.85 1.19
CA GLU A 161 5.37 9.47 0.86
C GLU A 161 4.43 8.46 1.54
N GLN A 162 4.03 8.70 2.78
CA GLN A 162 3.08 7.87 3.51
C GLN A 162 1.65 7.95 2.93
N LEU A 163 1.26 9.11 2.42
CA LEU A 163 -0.05 9.37 1.82
C LEU A 163 -0.07 9.20 0.29
N ASP A 164 0.99 8.65 -0.29
CA ASP A 164 1.18 8.55 -1.74
C ASP A 164 0.00 7.87 -2.44
N GLY A 165 -0.61 8.54 -3.41
CA GLY A 165 -1.74 8.01 -4.18
C GLY A 165 -3.09 7.99 -3.43
N CYS A 166 -3.17 8.56 -2.22
CA CYS A 166 -4.44 8.77 -1.52
C CYS A 166 -5.20 9.92 -2.19
N GLU A 167 -6.50 9.76 -2.46
CA GLU A 167 -7.33 10.82 -3.03
C GLU A 167 -8.24 11.46 -1.98
N LEU A 168 -8.05 12.75 -1.76
CA LEU A 168 -8.80 13.54 -0.78
C LEU A 168 -9.44 14.75 -1.47
N PRO A 169 -10.56 15.30 -0.95
CA PRO A 169 -11.07 16.58 -1.42
C PRO A 169 -9.95 17.63 -1.45
N LEU A 170 -9.81 18.36 -2.57
CA LEU A 170 -8.74 19.35 -2.74
C LEU A 170 -8.63 20.31 -1.55
N ALA A 171 -9.77 20.80 -1.04
CA ALA A 171 -9.78 21.72 0.09
C ALA A 171 -9.19 21.15 1.38
N ALA A 172 -9.17 19.83 1.55
CA ALA A 172 -8.75 19.18 2.78
C ALA A 172 -7.23 19.00 2.89
N TRP A 173 -6.50 18.95 1.77
CA TRP A 173 -5.05 18.66 1.76
C TRP A 173 -4.26 19.60 2.66
N GLU A 174 -4.19 20.90 2.32
CA GLU A 174 -3.40 21.85 3.11
C GLU A 174 -4.12 22.24 4.41
N SER A 175 -5.43 22.52 4.34
CA SER A 175 -6.19 23.10 5.45
C SER A 175 -6.42 22.16 6.64
N ALA A 176 -6.41 20.85 6.40
CA ALA A 176 -6.70 19.85 7.43
C ALA A 176 -5.65 18.76 7.51
N VAL A 177 -5.31 18.09 6.40
CA VAL A 177 -4.54 16.84 6.42
C VAL A 177 -3.06 17.09 6.67
N LEU A 178 -2.44 18.00 5.90
CA LEU A 178 -1.04 18.39 6.06
C LEU A 178 -0.86 19.27 7.30
N ALA A 179 -1.76 20.23 7.53
CA ALA A 179 -1.73 21.07 8.74
C ALA A 179 -1.92 20.29 10.05
N ALA A 180 -2.51 19.09 10.03
CA ALA A 180 -2.59 18.21 11.20
C ALA A 180 -1.30 17.39 11.44
N ARG A 181 -0.48 17.18 10.40
CA ARG A 181 0.70 16.28 10.45
C ARG A 181 2.03 17.01 10.47
N VAL A 182 2.06 18.23 9.95
CA VAL A 182 3.26 19.06 9.83
C VAL A 182 3.10 20.30 10.73
N ALA A 183 3.94 20.41 11.76
CA ALA A 183 4.05 21.61 12.57
C ALA A 183 4.55 22.76 11.69
N ASP A 184 3.99 23.96 11.91
CA ASP A 184 4.25 25.16 11.10
C ASP A 184 4.23 24.96 9.56
N TYR A 185 3.29 24.14 9.06
CA TYR A 185 3.08 23.91 7.62
C TYR A 185 3.04 25.21 6.80
N ASP A 186 3.94 25.27 5.83
CA ASP A 186 4.09 26.35 4.87
C ASP A 186 3.76 25.86 3.45
N PRO A 187 2.76 26.45 2.78
CA PRO A 187 2.37 26.10 1.40
C PRO A 187 3.52 26.11 0.39
N GLU A 188 4.49 27.03 0.55
CA GLU A 188 5.63 27.13 -0.37
C GLU A 188 6.49 25.85 -0.37
N SER A 189 6.51 25.10 0.74
CA SER A 189 7.25 23.84 0.82
C SER A 189 6.67 22.75 -0.08
N LEU A 190 5.33 22.68 -0.18
CA LEU A 190 4.65 21.76 -1.11
C LEU A 190 4.92 22.18 -2.56
N ASP A 191 4.86 23.49 -2.83
CA ASP A 191 5.11 24.01 -4.18
C ASP A 191 6.54 23.68 -4.65
N ARG A 192 7.55 23.85 -3.78
CA ARG A 192 8.94 23.45 -4.10
C ARG A 192 9.07 21.96 -4.43
N LEU A 193 8.36 21.10 -3.69
CA LEU A 193 8.35 19.66 -3.98
C LEU A 193 7.69 19.35 -5.32
N CYS A 194 6.62 20.05 -5.68
CA CYS A 194 6.00 19.95 -7.00
C CYS A 194 6.92 20.45 -8.12
N PHE A 195 7.50 21.65 -7.97
CA PHE A 195 8.41 22.24 -8.96
C PHE A 195 9.67 21.39 -9.17
N SER A 196 10.19 20.75 -8.12
CA SER A 196 11.33 19.82 -8.24
C SER A 196 10.98 18.52 -8.97
N GLY A 197 9.70 18.28 -9.26
CA GLY A 197 9.22 17.05 -9.87
C GLY A 197 9.19 15.84 -8.94
N ARG A 198 9.41 16.01 -7.63
CA ARG A 198 9.32 14.92 -6.64
C ARG A 198 7.87 14.50 -6.42
N ILE A 199 6.99 15.48 -6.27
CA ILE A 199 5.57 15.28 -6.01
C ILE A 199 4.76 15.78 -7.19
N GLY A 200 3.79 14.98 -7.63
CA GLY A 200 2.76 15.38 -8.57
C GLY A 200 1.40 15.45 -7.88
N TRP A 201 0.45 16.08 -8.56
CA TRP A 201 -0.95 16.11 -8.12
C TRP A 201 -1.89 15.82 -9.27
N GLY A 202 -3.05 15.26 -8.97
CA GLY A 202 -4.06 14.97 -9.99
C GLY A 202 -5.14 14.05 -9.46
N ARG A 203 -6.30 14.04 -10.12
CA ARG A 203 -7.32 13.05 -9.86
C ARG A 203 -6.99 11.76 -10.60
N LEU A 204 -6.78 10.69 -9.85
CA LEU A 204 -6.44 9.36 -10.35
C LEU A 204 -7.70 8.57 -10.69
N SER A 205 -8.72 8.61 -9.82
CA SER A 205 -9.96 7.85 -10.01
C SER A 205 -10.93 8.53 -10.97
N ALA A 206 -11.62 7.72 -11.76
CA ALA A 206 -12.66 8.22 -12.64
C ALA A 206 -13.82 8.85 -11.85
N PRO A 207 -14.44 9.93 -12.38
CA PRO A 207 -15.72 10.44 -11.88
C PRO A 207 -16.76 9.33 -11.72
N ARG A 208 -17.34 9.23 -10.52
CA ARG A 208 -18.38 8.22 -10.21
C ARG A 208 -19.61 8.32 -11.12
N ASN A 209 -19.93 9.53 -11.59
CA ASN A 209 -20.98 9.77 -12.56
C ASN A 209 -20.42 10.58 -13.74
N PRO A 210 -19.91 9.92 -14.80
CA PRO A 210 -19.34 10.61 -15.96
C PRO A 210 -20.40 11.36 -16.77
N ASN A 211 -21.68 10.99 -16.63
CA ASN A 211 -22.81 11.61 -17.35
C ASN A 211 -23.51 12.70 -16.51
N ALA A 212 -22.91 13.12 -15.40
CA ALA A 212 -23.44 14.24 -14.63
C ALA A 212 -23.42 15.50 -15.50
N ARG A 213 -24.59 16.14 -15.68
CA ARG A 213 -24.73 17.39 -16.46
C ARG A 213 -23.87 18.54 -15.92
N THR A 214 -23.41 18.44 -14.67
CA THR A 214 -22.59 19.43 -14.00
C THR A 214 -21.35 18.78 -13.41
N ILE A 215 -20.18 19.32 -13.76
CA ILE A 215 -18.89 18.91 -13.21
C ILE A 215 -18.86 19.36 -11.74
N ALA A 216 -18.50 18.43 -10.85
CA ALA A 216 -18.39 18.75 -9.42
C ALA A 216 -17.38 19.88 -9.18
N PRO A 217 -17.61 20.77 -8.20
CA PRO A 217 -16.66 21.83 -7.88
C PRO A 217 -15.27 21.27 -7.59
N LEU A 218 -14.24 21.95 -8.11
CA LEU A 218 -12.85 21.54 -7.91
C LEU A 218 -12.49 21.44 -6.41
N ARG A 219 -13.05 22.34 -5.59
CA ARG A 219 -12.84 22.39 -4.14
C ARG A 219 -13.15 21.05 -3.41
N SER A 220 -14.16 20.32 -3.88
CA SER A 220 -14.59 19.02 -3.32
C SER A 220 -14.15 17.83 -4.15
N SER A 221 -13.47 18.06 -5.28
CA SER A 221 -13.02 17.00 -6.15
C SER A 221 -11.89 16.18 -5.49
N PRO A 222 -11.90 14.84 -5.64
CA PRO A 222 -10.85 13.99 -5.10
C PRO A 222 -9.57 14.18 -5.90
N ILE A 223 -8.57 14.81 -5.29
CA ILE A 223 -7.23 15.02 -5.86
C ILE A 223 -6.25 14.17 -5.03
N ALA A 224 -5.37 13.43 -5.70
CA ALA A 224 -4.23 12.80 -5.06
C ALA A 224 -3.01 13.70 -5.10
N LEU A 225 -2.23 13.65 -4.02
CA LEU A 225 -0.80 13.97 -4.05
C LEU A 225 -0.04 12.65 -4.13
N TYR A 226 0.92 12.56 -5.03
CA TYR A 226 1.66 11.33 -5.27
C TYR A 226 3.13 11.59 -5.59
N GLN A 227 3.97 10.59 -5.35
CA GLN A 227 5.34 10.62 -5.84
C GLN A 227 5.31 10.51 -7.37
N ARG A 228 5.95 11.44 -8.08
CA ARG A 228 5.88 11.51 -9.54
C ARG A 228 6.38 10.22 -10.21
N GLN A 229 7.38 9.57 -9.60
CA GLN A 229 7.92 8.28 -10.04
C GLN A 229 6.91 7.11 -9.98
N ASN A 230 5.85 7.23 -9.16
CA ASN A 230 4.83 6.21 -8.98
C ASN A 230 3.56 6.48 -9.79
N LEU A 231 3.51 7.60 -10.53
CA LEU A 231 2.32 8.01 -11.28
C LEU A 231 1.82 6.89 -12.20
N GLN A 232 2.70 6.24 -12.96
CA GLN A 232 2.27 5.20 -13.91
C GLN A 232 1.65 4.00 -13.20
N ASP A 233 2.21 3.57 -12.06
CA ASP A 233 1.64 2.50 -11.25
C ASP A 233 0.22 2.87 -10.78
N TRP A 234 0.02 4.12 -10.34
CA TRP A 234 -1.28 4.63 -9.90
C TRP A 234 -2.29 4.72 -11.05
N LEU A 235 -1.86 5.14 -12.24
CA LEU A 235 -2.71 5.21 -13.41
C LEU A 235 -3.14 3.83 -13.91
N LEU A 236 -2.28 2.80 -13.80
CA LEU A 236 -2.58 1.39 -14.12
C LEU A 236 -3.61 0.76 -13.15
N LEU A 237 -3.53 1.12 -11.87
CA LEU A 237 -4.48 0.65 -10.85
C LEU A 237 -5.79 1.44 -10.87
N SER A 238 -5.80 2.63 -11.46
CA SER A 238 -6.98 3.44 -11.62
C SER A 238 -7.75 3.06 -12.87
N ARG A 239 -9.09 3.09 -12.81
CA ARG A 239 -9.90 2.91 -14.02
C ARG A 239 -9.70 4.12 -14.96
N PRO A 240 -9.54 3.92 -16.27
CA PRO A 240 -9.53 5.03 -17.21
C PRO A 240 -10.87 5.77 -17.15
N ASN A 241 -10.83 7.09 -17.36
CA ASN A 241 -12.03 7.87 -17.55
C ASN A 241 -12.74 7.36 -18.81
N SER A 242 -14.00 6.96 -18.67
CA SER A 242 -14.88 6.80 -19.84
C SER A 242 -14.94 8.12 -20.61
N ALA A 243 -15.19 8.08 -21.92
CA ALA A 243 -15.32 9.29 -22.72
C ALA A 243 -16.40 10.20 -22.11
N VAL A 244 -15.96 11.28 -21.45
CA VAL A 244 -16.84 12.31 -20.91
C VAL A 244 -17.11 13.29 -22.04
N GLU A 245 -18.37 13.62 -22.31
CA GLU A 245 -18.70 14.71 -23.23
C GLU A 245 -18.22 16.04 -22.61
N LEU A 246 -17.19 16.63 -23.21
CA LEU A 246 -16.61 17.88 -22.77
C LEU A 246 -17.29 19.07 -23.46
N LEU A 247 -17.39 20.18 -22.73
CA LEU A 247 -17.75 21.47 -23.33
C LEU A 247 -16.68 21.89 -24.35
N ALA A 248 -17.07 22.66 -25.37
CA ALA A 248 -16.17 23.09 -26.45
C ALA A 248 -14.89 23.78 -25.93
N ALA A 249 -15.00 24.64 -24.90
CA ALA A 249 -13.85 25.30 -24.28
C ALA A 249 -12.88 24.31 -23.62
N ASN A 250 -13.40 23.28 -22.94
CA ASN A 250 -12.59 22.24 -22.30
C ASN A 250 -11.90 21.36 -23.35
N GLN A 251 -12.61 21.04 -24.44
CA GLN A 251 -12.08 20.26 -25.55
C GLN A 251 -10.92 21.00 -26.23
N ALA A 252 -11.09 22.29 -26.52
CA ALA A 252 -10.05 23.08 -27.18
C ALA A 252 -8.76 23.20 -26.35
N VAL A 253 -8.86 23.29 -25.02
CA VAL A 253 -7.70 23.24 -24.11
C VAL A 253 -7.05 21.85 -24.12
N LEU A 254 -7.85 20.78 -24.14
CA LEU A 254 -7.34 19.42 -24.21
C LEU A 254 -6.58 19.18 -25.53
N ASP A 255 -7.13 19.63 -26.66
CA ASP A 255 -6.53 19.50 -27.99
C ASP A 255 -5.22 20.30 -28.09
N ALA A 256 -5.17 21.49 -27.48
CA ALA A 256 -3.96 22.30 -27.39
C ALA A 256 -2.85 21.59 -26.58
N LEU A 257 -3.20 20.88 -25.49
CA LEU A 257 -2.26 20.08 -24.69
C LEU A 257 -1.85 18.79 -25.40
N GLN A 258 -2.76 18.14 -26.13
CA GLN A 258 -2.45 16.92 -26.90
C GLN A 258 -1.48 17.21 -28.04
N SER A 259 -1.69 18.29 -28.78
CA SER A 259 -0.82 18.70 -29.89
C SER A 259 0.46 19.40 -29.42
N GLY A 260 0.36 20.18 -28.34
CA GLY A 260 1.43 21.05 -27.86
C GLY A 260 2.31 20.50 -26.75
N GLY A 261 1.92 19.39 -26.11
CA GLY A 261 2.57 18.88 -24.92
C GLY A 261 2.31 19.77 -23.70
N ALA A 262 3.29 19.87 -22.81
CA ALA A 262 3.19 20.68 -21.60
C ALA A 262 3.36 22.17 -21.91
N LEU A 263 2.35 23.00 -21.59
CA LEU A 263 2.26 24.41 -21.98
C LEU A 263 2.05 25.32 -20.77
N PHE A 264 2.67 26.51 -20.78
CA PHE A 264 2.36 27.55 -19.79
C PHE A 264 0.97 28.15 -20.02
N PHE A 265 0.39 28.79 -19.00
CA PHE A 265 -0.93 29.43 -19.10
C PHE A 265 -1.05 30.42 -20.27
N THR A 266 -0.03 31.25 -20.49
CA THR A 266 0.02 32.23 -21.59
C THR A 266 0.18 31.59 -22.98
N GLU A 267 0.71 30.38 -23.04
CA GLU A 267 0.81 29.60 -24.29
C GLU A 267 -0.53 28.93 -24.59
N LEU A 268 -1.21 28.39 -23.58
CA LEU A 268 -2.57 27.87 -23.71
C LEU A 268 -3.53 28.95 -24.20
N MET A 269 -3.52 30.14 -23.58
CA MET A 269 -4.32 31.28 -24.04
C MET A 269 -4.15 31.60 -25.53
N ARG A 270 -2.93 31.44 -26.06
CA ARG A 270 -2.63 31.72 -27.48
C ARG A 270 -3.01 30.58 -28.42
N ARG A 271 -3.07 29.34 -27.93
CA ARG A 271 -3.27 28.14 -28.76
C ARG A 271 -4.69 27.60 -28.75
N SER A 272 -5.44 27.77 -27.65
CA SER A 272 -6.70 27.05 -27.47
C SER A 272 -7.92 27.70 -28.14
N ASP A 273 -7.80 28.83 -28.84
CA ASP A 273 -8.91 29.63 -29.46
C ASP A 273 -10.13 29.92 -28.54
N VAL A 274 -10.06 29.53 -27.26
CA VAL A 274 -11.03 29.87 -26.20
C VAL A 274 -11.08 31.39 -26.11
N SER A 275 -12.27 31.95 -26.29
CA SER A 275 -12.52 33.37 -26.54
C SER A 275 -11.82 34.32 -25.55
N GLY A 276 -10.56 34.69 -25.80
CA GLY A 276 -9.80 35.85 -25.31
C GLY A 276 -9.71 36.14 -23.79
N LEU A 277 -10.50 35.49 -22.93
CA LEU A 277 -10.70 35.85 -21.53
C LEU A 277 -9.96 34.87 -20.60
N PRO A 278 -9.01 35.34 -19.77
CA PRO A 278 -8.30 34.50 -18.80
C PRO A 278 -9.22 33.69 -17.87
N SER A 279 -10.35 34.25 -17.48
CA SER A 279 -11.32 33.59 -16.60
C SER A 279 -11.95 32.33 -17.21
N GLN A 280 -12.14 32.29 -18.52
CA GLN A 280 -12.67 31.10 -19.22
C GLN A 280 -11.65 29.97 -19.25
N LEU A 281 -10.36 30.30 -19.45
CA LEU A 281 -9.29 29.31 -19.39
C LEU A 281 -9.11 28.79 -17.96
N GLU A 282 -9.18 29.66 -16.95
CA GLU A 282 -9.18 29.25 -15.54
C GLU A 282 -10.31 28.27 -15.21
N GLU A 283 -11.53 28.55 -15.68
CA GLU A 283 -12.67 27.68 -15.50
C GLU A 283 -12.48 26.34 -16.22
N ALA A 284 -12.01 26.35 -17.47
CA ALA A 284 -11.72 25.15 -18.23
C ALA A 284 -10.66 24.27 -17.56
N LEU A 285 -9.54 24.86 -17.12
CA LEU A 285 -8.49 24.14 -16.37
C LEU A 285 -9.00 23.58 -15.04
N SER A 286 -9.84 24.35 -14.33
CA SER A 286 -10.48 23.88 -13.09
C SER A 286 -11.38 22.66 -13.35
N GLN A 287 -12.20 22.70 -14.40
CA GLN A 287 -13.08 21.59 -14.78
C GLN A 287 -12.29 20.36 -15.23
N LEU A 288 -11.26 20.54 -16.08
CA LEU A 288 -10.39 19.46 -16.54
C LEU A 288 -9.59 18.83 -15.38
N ALA A 289 -9.13 19.62 -14.42
CA ALA A 289 -8.46 19.12 -13.21
C ALA A 289 -9.43 18.32 -12.33
N ALA A 290 -10.66 18.81 -12.16
CA ALA A 290 -11.72 18.10 -11.43
C ALA A 290 -12.08 16.75 -12.08
N LEU A 291 -11.93 16.64 -13.41
CA LEU A 291 -12.12 15.40 -14.16
C LEU A 291 -10.88 14.48 -14.16
N GLY A 292 -9.72 14.96 -13.70
CA GLY A 292 -8.46 14.19 -13.73
C GLY A 292 -7.84 14.06 -15.12
N LEU A 293 -8.06 15.05 -15.98
CA LEU A 293 -7.50 15.09 -17.33
C LEU A 293 -6.20 15.87 -17.40
N VAL A 294 -6.04 16.89 -16.56
CA VAL A 294 -4.86 17.75 -16.53
C VAL A 294 -4.19 17.80 -15.16
N THR A 295 -2.90 18.13 -15.16
CA THR A 295 -2.06 18.43 -14.01
C THR A 295 -1.14 19.61 -14.32
N SER A 296 -0.36 20.09 -13.35
CA SER A 296 0.67 21.10 -13.58
C SER A 296 1.90 20.89 -12.69
N ASP A 297 2.99 21.59 -12.99
CA ASP A 297 4.26 21.50 -12.25
C ASP A 297 4.20 22.13 -10.82
N SER A 298 3.11 22.81 -10.44
CA SER A 298 2.96 23.45 -9.12
C SER A 298 1.58 23.23 -8.49
N PHE A 299 1.52 23.16 -7.16
CA PHE A 299 0.25 23.15 -6.42
C PHE A 299 -0.34 24.56 -6.28
N ASP A 300 0.48 25.61 -6.45
CA ASP A 300 0.06 27.01 -6.35
C ASP A 300 -1.03 27.38 -7.37
N GLY A 301 -0.93 26.87 -8.60
CA GLY A 301 -1.97 27.06 -9.60
C GLY A 301 -3.33 26.49 -9.19
N LEU A 302 -3.31 25.32 -8.56
CA LEU A 302 -4.51 24.66 -8.05
C LEU A 302 -5.08 25.39 -6.84
N ARG A 303 -4.21 25.92 -5.98
CA ARG A 303 -4.56 26.77 -4.83
C ARG A 303 -5.23 28.08 -5.28
N ALA A 304 -4.75 28.70 -6.36
CA ALA A 304 -5.37 29.90 -6.93
C ALA A 304 -6.81 29.65 -7.40
N LEU A 305 -7.07 28.47 -7.98
CA LEU A 305 -8.40 28.06 -8.44
C LEU A 305 -9.43 27.85 -7.32
N LEU A 306 -8.99 27.72 -6.05
CA LEU A 306 -9.88 27.64 -4.89
C LEU A 306 -10.45 29.00 -4.47
N VAL A 307 -9.75 30.09 -4.80
CA VAL A 307 -10.18 31.46 -4.48
C VAL A 307 -11.27 31.87 -5.48
N PRO A 308 -12.37 32.54 -5.07
CA PRO A 308 -13.37 33.05 -6.01
C PRO A 308 -12.75 34.03 -7.03
N PRO A 309 -13.20 34.04 -8.30
CA PRO A 309 -12.63 34.88 -9.37
C PRO A 309 -12.51 36.35 -8.98
N ASP A 310 -13.53 36.93 -8.32
CA ASP A 310 -13.55 38.33 -7.91
C ASP A 310 -12.51 38.72 -6.85
N LYS A 311 -11.94 37.71 -6.16
CA LYS A 311 -10.93 37.88 -5.10
C LYS A 311 -9.55 37.39 -5.53
N ARG A 312 -9.40 36.87 -6.75
CA ARG A 312 -8.10 36.42 -7.28
C ARG A 312 -7.22 37.62 -7.62
N PRO A 313 -5.92 37.60 -7.28
CA PRO A 313 -5.00 38.60 -7.80
C PRO A 313 -4.77 38.34 -9.29
N THR A 314 -5.20 39.28 -10.15
CA THR A 314 -4.91 39.25 -11.59
C THR A 314 -3.67 40.11 -11.89
N PHE A 315 -2.79 39.62 -12.78
CA PHE A 315 -1.69 40.44 -13.30
C PHE A 315 -2.25 41.66 -14.07
N GLY A 316 -1.65 42.84 -13.87
CA GLY A 316 -2.01 44.07 -14.57
C GLY A 316 -3.08 44.97 -13.92
N ARG A 317 -3.96 44.45 -13.04
CA ARG A 317 -5.01 45.28 -12.40
C ARG A 317 -4.51 46.08 -11.18
N ASN A 318 -3.30 45.78 -10.68
CA ASN A 318 -2.74 46.32 -9.43
C ASN A 318 -1.42 47.12 -9.59
N ILE A 319 -1.06 47.56 -10.80
CA ILE A 319 0.19 48.34 -11.05
C ILE A 319 0.25 49.63 -10.19
N GLY A 320 -0.88 50.18 -9.75
CA GLY A 320 -0.96 51.41 -8.95
C GLY A 320 -0.99 51.25 -7.42
N LYS A 321 -1.15 50.05 -6.86
CA LYS A 321 -1.21 49.84 -5.39
C LYS A 321 0.03 49.13 -4.88
N ARG A 322 1.14 49.88 -4.84
CA ARG A 322 2.37 49.48 -4.14
C ARG A 322 2.09 49.16 -2.66
N ARG A 323 2.69 48.06 -2.19
CA ARG A 323 2.90 47.66 -0.77
C ARG A 323 1.74 46.98 -0.01
N ARG A 324 1.29 45.82 -0.48
CA ARG A 324 1.20 44.67 0.45
C ARG A 324 1.85 43.46 -0.22
N LYS A 325 2.80 42.84 0.48
CA LYS A 325 3.36 41.52 0.17
C LYS A 325 2.22 40.48 0.22
N THR A 326 1.35 40.45 -0.77
CA THR A 326 0.43 39.34 -0.95
C THR A 326 1.11 38.38 -1.92
N ASN A 327 1.92 37.46 -1.37
CA ASN A 327 2.32 36.21 -2.02
C ASN A 327 1.07 35.33 -2.21
N LEU A 328 0.04 35.86 -2.87
CA LEU A 328 -1.17 35.12 -3.16
C LEU A 328 -0.94 34.33 -4.45
N ALA A 329 -1.25 33.05 -4.38
CA ALA A 329 -1.26 32.12 -5.49
C ALA A 329 -1.87 32.72 -6.77
N SER A 330 -1.20 32.51 -7.91
CA SER A 330 -1.73 32.83 -9.24
C SER A 330 -1.66 31.61 -10.12
N ILE A 331 -2.71 31.41 -10.93
CA ILE A 331 -2.73 30.32 -11.91
C ILE A 331 -1.62 30.45 -12.96
N GLU A 332 -1.16 31.68 -13.22
CA GLU A 332 -0.07 31.96 -14.14
C GLU A 332 1.28 31.44 -13.61
N PHE A 333 1.41 31.25 -12.29
CA PHE A 333 2.58 30.66 -11.63
C PHE A 333 2.45 29.15 -11.41
N ALA A 334 1.42 28.50 -11.99
CA ALA A 334 1.24 27.05 -11.94
C ALA A 334 2.37 26.26 -12.64
N GLY A 335 3.26 26.95 -13.36
CA GLY A 335 4.22 26.34 -14.26
C GLY A 335 3.54 25.88 -15.55
N ARG A 336 3.92 24.70 -16.05
CA ARG A 336 3.34 24.13 -17.27
C ARG A 336 2.18 23.21 -16.89
N TRP A 337 1.07 23.38 -17.60
CA TRP A 337 -0.06 22.46 -17.59
C TRP A 337 0.20 21.33 -18.58
N SER A 338 -0.19 20.12 -18.22
CA SER A 338 0.01 18.93 -19.05
C SER A 338 -1.13 17.93 -18.84
N LEU A 339 -1.24 16.98 -19.77
CA LEU A 339 -2.18 15.87 -19.63
C LEU A 339 -1.73 14.91 -18.52
N LEU A 340 -2.64 14.53 -17.64
CA LEU A 340 -2.36 13.55 -16.59
C LEU A 340 -2.18 12.15 -17.18
N ARG A 341 -3.02 11.81 -18.17
CA ARG A 341 -2.97 10.54 -18.91
C ARG A 341 -2.56 10.83 -20.35
N SER A 342 -1.44 10.27 -20.79
CA SER A 342 -1.02 10.37 -22.19
C SER A 342 -1.70 9.27 -23.02
N PRO A 343 -2.26 9.58 -24.22
CA PRO A 343 -2.87 8.58 -25.11
C PRO A 343 -1.94 7.41 -25.45
N ILE A 344 -0.64 7.66 -25.51
CA ILE A 344 0.40 6.69 -25.88
C ILE A 344 0.47 5.51 -24.89
N ALA A 345 0.09 5.72 -23.62
CA ALA A 345 0.09 4.68 -22.59
C ALA A 345 -1.16 3.76 -22.61
N SER A 346 -2.07 3.94 -23.58
CA SER A 346 -3.38 3.25 -23.61
C SER A 346 -3.47 2.16 -24.68
N GLN A 347 -2.38 1.83 -25.38
CA GLN A 347 -2.37 0.74 -26.37
C GLN A 347 -2.32 -0.61 -25.65
N PRO A 348 -3.38 -1.45 -25.73
CA PRO A 348 -3.39 -2.72 -25.05
C PRO A 348 -2.34 -3.64 -25.70
N SER A 349 -1.20 -3.80 -25.06
CA SER A 349 -0.17 -4.74 -25.52
C SER A 349 -0.59 -6.13 -25.08
N GLY A 350 -1.36 -6.82 -25.92
CA GLY A 350 -1.98 -8.14 -25.66
C GLY A 350 -1.03 -9.31 -25.36
N ASN A 351 0.23 -9.06 -25.00
CA ASN A 351 1.31 -10.03 -24.82
C ASN A 351 1.67 -10.29 -23.34
N GLY A 352 0.72 -10.25 -22.40
CA GLY A 352 0.97 -10.58 -20.97
C GLY A 352 1.88 -9.61 -20.20
N VAL A 353 2.54 -8.66 -20.88
CA VAL A 353 3.35 -7.59 -20.29
C VAL A 353 2.48 -6.72 -19.37
N GLU A 354 1.25 -6.42 -19.77
CA GLU A 354 0.30 -5.62 -18.96
C GLU A 354 -0.05 -6.27 -17.62
N SER A 355 -0.16 -7.61 -17.59
CA SER A 355 -0.39 -8.32 -16.32
C SER A 355 0.81 -8.20 -15.39
N SER A 356 2.03 -8.20 -15.93
CA SER A 356 3.27 -8.07 -15.15
C SER A 356 3.45 -6.64 -14.61
N GLU A 357 3.13 -5.62 -15.41
CA GLU A 357 3.15 -4.22 -14.98
C GLU A 357 2.09 -3.94 -13.91
N ARG A 358 0.86 -4.44 -14.10
CA ARG A 358 -0.20 -4.33 -13.09
C ARG A 358 0.17 -5.05 -11.79
N ASP A 359 0.78 -6.23 -11.86
CA ASP A 359 1.26 -6.95 -10.67
C ASP A 359 2.33 -6.15 -9.92
N THR A 360 3.22 -5.48 -10.65
CA THR A 360 4.24 -4.59 -10.09
C THR A 360 3.61 -3.37 -9.42
N ALA A 361 2.65 -2.73 -10.08
CA ALA A 361 1.89 -1.61 -9.54
C ALA A 361 1.10 -2.02 -8.28
N ALA A 362 0.43 -3.17 -8.30
CA ALA A 362 -0.29 -3.72 -7.16
C ALA A 362 0.65 -4.03 -5.98
N ALA A 363 1.85 -4.54 -6.26
CA ALA A 363 2.88 -4.74 -5.24
C ALA A 363 3.35 -3.41 -4.64
N LYS A 364 3.57 -2.38 -5.46
CA LYS A 364 3.93 -1.05 -4.94
C LYS A 364 2.79 -0.46 -4.09
N PHE A 365 1.53 -0.59 -4.52
CA PHE A 365 0.38 -0.17 -3.74
C PHE A 365 0.28 -0.91 -2.40
N ALA A 366 0.52 -2.23 -2.39
CA ALA A 366 0.56 -3.03 -1.18
C ALA A 366 1.59 -2.50 -0.16
N ARG A 367 2.77 -2.08 -0.64
CA ARG A 367 3.81 -1.46 0.19
C ARG A 367 3.34 -0.13 0.77
N VAL A 368 2.74 0.73 -0.06
CA VAL A 368 2.20 2.03 0.38
C VAL A 368 1.11 1.84 1.43
N LEU A 369 0.19 0.89 1.28
CA LEU A 369 -0.84 0.61 2.29
C LEU A 369 -0.25 0.19 3.63
N LEU A 370 0.79 -0.66 3.62
CA LEU A 370 1.50 -1.06 4.83
C LEU A 370 2.19 0.13 5.51
N HIS A 371 2.87 1.00 4.76
CA HIS A 371 3.46 2.21 5.34
C HIS A 371 2.41 3.21 5.81
N ARG A 372 1.25 3.30 5.15
CA ARG A 372 0.18 4.22 5.51
C ARG A 372 -0.55 3.82 6.78
N TYR A 373 -0.90 2.54 6.91
CA TYR A 373 -1.74 2.05 8.01
C TYR A 373 -0.99 1.24 9.06
N GLY A 374 0.23 0.78 8.78
CA GLY A 374 1.01 -0.12 9.64
C GLY A 374 0.49 -1.56 9.65
N VAL A 375 -0.82 -1.72 9.83
CA VAL A 375 -1.56 -2.98 9.71
C VAL A 375 -2.63 -2.84 8.63
N VAL A 376 -2.67 -3.80 7.71
CA VAL A 376 -3.57 -3.80 6.57
C VAL A 376 -4.50 -5.02 6.62
N PHE A 377 -5.79 -4.77 6.38
CA PHE A 377 -6.84 -5.78 6.23
C PHE A 377 -7.91 -5.28 5.26
N ARG A 378 -8.73 -6.22 4.74
CA ARG A 378 -9.70 -5.97 3.67
C ARG A 378 -10.55 -4.71 3.84
N ARG A 379 -11.10 -4.47 5.04
CA ARG A 379 -12.04 -3.35 5.29
C ARG A 379 -11.38 -1.97 5.12
N LEU A 380 -10.06 -1.83 5.30
CA LEU A 380 -9.38 -0.55 5.07
C LEU A 380 -9.41 -0.11 3.61
N LEU A 381 -9.51 -1.05 2.66
CA LEU A 381 -9.62 -0.73 1.23
C LEU A 381 -10.90 0.05 0.91
N GLU A 382 -11.91 0.04 1.78
CA GLU A 382 -13.11 0.86 1.59
C GLU A 382 -12.82 2.37 1.65
N ARG A 383 -11.64 2.76 2.18
CA ARG A 383 -11.15 4.14 2.18
C ARG A 383 -10.29 4.48 0.95
N GLU A 384 -9.86 3.48 0.20
CA GLU A 384 -8.94 3.61 -0.92
C GLU A 384 -9.68 3.70 -2.27
N SER A 385 -9.18 4.53 -3.18
CA SER A 385 -9.79 4.72 -4.50
C SER A 385 -9.14 3.90 -5.62
N LEU A 386 -7.90 3.44 -5.43
CA LEU A 386 -7.17 2.62 -6.39
C LEU A 386 -7.78 1.21 -6.50
N GLY A 387 -7.92 0.72 -7.74
CA GLY A 387 -8.66 -0.49 -8.09
C GLY A 387 -7.87 -1.79 -7.91
N ALA A 388 -7.22 -1.99 -6.76
CA ALA A 388 -6.59 -3.26 -6.39
C ALA A 388 -7.52 -4.07 -5.48
N SER A 389 -7.79 -5.32 -5.84
CA SER A 389 -8.63 -6.22 -5.04
C SER A 389 -7.88 -6.77 -3.83
N TRP A 390 -8.62 -7.08 -2.76
CA TRP A 390 -8.04 -7.78 -1.60
C TRP A 390 -7.40 -9.12 -1.97
N TYR A 391 -7.89 -9.78 -3.02
CA TYR A 391 -7.34 -11.06 -3.47
C TYR A 391 -5.94 -10.90 -4.06
N GLU A 392 -5.73 -9.90 -4.92
CA GLU A 392 -4.42 -9.55 -5.47
C GLU A 392 -3.44 -9.16 -4.35
N LEU A 393 -3.87 -8.25 -3.47
CA LEU A 393 -3.05 -7.78 -2.35
C LEU A 393 -2.71 -8.91 -1.36
N GLY A 394 -3.67 -9.76 -1.03
CA GLY A 394 -3.47 -10.91 -0.13
C GLY A 394 -2.45 -11.91 -0.68
N ARG A 395 -2.45 -12.18 -1.99
CA ARG A 395 -1.41 -13.01 -2.63
C ARG A 395 -0.01 -12.39 -2.48
N ILE A 396 0.10 -11.06 -2.63
CA ILE A 396 1.36 -10.33 -2.46
C ILE A 396 1.82 -10.41 -1.01
N TYR A 397 0.93 -10.11 -0.05
CA TYR A 397 1.25 -10.14 1.38
C TYR A 397 1.65 -11.53 1.88
N ARG A 398 0.96 -12.61 1.47
CA ARG A 398 1.36 -13.99 1.83
C ARG A 398 2.76 -14.34 1.29
N ARG A 399 3.11 -13.87 0.09
CA ARG A 399 4.48 -14.05 -0.45
C ARG A 399 5.51 -13.29 0.37
N TRP A 400 5.20 -12.05 0.79
CA TRP A 400 6.11 -11.23 1.59
C TRP A 400 6.28 -11.76 3.00
N GLU A 401 5.22 -12.30 3.59
CA GLU A 401 5.26 -13.00 4.88
C GLU A 401 6.11 -14.27 4.79
N ALA A 402 5.97 -15.05 3.71
CA ALA A 402 6.82 -16.22 3.49
C ALA A 402 8.31 -15.86 3.34
N ARG A 403 8.62 -14.65 2.87
CA ARG A 403 9.98 -14.11 2.85
C ARG A 403 10.42 -13.47 4.17
N GLY A 404 9.53 -13.36 5.15
CA GLY A 404 9.79 -12.72 6.44
C GLY A 404 9.85 -11.19 6.40
N GLU A 405 9.46 -10.55 5.29
CA GLU A 405 9.43 -9.08 5.18
C GLU A 405 8.32 -8.46 6.02
N ILE A 406 7.19 -9.16 6.13
CA ILE A 406 6.03 -8.75 6.93
C ILE A 406 5.55 -9.92 7.78
N ARG A 407 4.61 -9.65 8.68
CA ARG A 407 3.94 -10.67 9.47
C ARG A 407 2.44 -10.67 9.18
N GLY A 408 1.88 -11.84 8.87
CA GLY A 408 0.44 -12.05 8.96
C GLY A 408 0.06 -12.42 10.39
N GLY A 409 -1.20 -12.19 10.77
CA GLY A 409 -1.70 -12.54 12.10
C GLY A 409 -2.99 -11.83 12.47
N TYR A 410 -3.35 -11.88 13.75
CA TYR A 410 -4.50 -11.20 14.30
C TYR A 410 -4.05 -10.04 15.19
N PHE A 411 -3.82 -8.88 14.59
CA PHE A 411 -3.22 -7.72 15.27
C PHE A 411 -4.28 -6.81 15.91
N VAL A 412 -5.43 -6.65 15.28
CA VAL A 412 -6.52 -5.77 15.75
C VAL A 412 -7.76 -6.62 16.04
N GLY A 413 -8.22 -6.55 17.29
CA GLY A 413 -9.42 -7.25 17.77
C GLY A 413 -10.70 -6.70 17.15
N GLY A 414 -11.71 -7.56 17.00
CA GLY A 414 -13.02 -7.20 16.45
C GLY A 414 -13.07 -7.08 14.92
N ILE A 415 -11.93 -7.23 14.22
CA ILE A 415 -11.86 -7.18 12.76
C ILE A 415 -11.65 -8.58 12.19
N SER A 416 -12.62 -9.09 11.44
CA SER A 416 -12.52 -10.40 10.80
C SER A 416 -11.61 -10.41 9.57
N GLY A 417 -10.94 -11.54 9.33
CA GLY A 417 -10.15 -11.80 8.12
C GLY A 417 -8.64 -11.75 8.36
N GLU A 418 -7.88 -12.02 7.29
CA GLU A 418 -6.42 -11.94 7.32
C GLU A 418 -5.97 -10.49 7.54
N GLN A 419 -4.97 -10.30 8.41
CA GLN A 419 -4.33 -9.01 8.65
C GLN A 419 -2.82 -9.18 8.45
N PHE A 420 -2.19 -8.16 7.90
CA PHE A 420 -0.75 -8.13 7.64
C PHE A 420 -0.15 -6.84 8.15
N ALA A 421 1.04 -6.91 8.76
CA ALA A 421 1.68 -5.77 9.39
C ALA A 421 3.19 -5.74 9.13
N LEU A 422 3.75 -4.53 9.10
CA LEU A 422 5.20 -4.34 9.14
C LEU A 422 5.75 -4.70 10.52
N PRO A 423 6.96 -5.28 10.63
CA PRO A 423 7.57 -5.62 11.92
C PRO A 423 7.67 -4.41 12.87
N GLU A 424 8.03 -3.24 12.34
CA GLU A 424 8.09 -1.96 13.07
C GLU A 424 6.71 -1.52 13.60
N ALA A 425 5.64 -1.68 12.81
CA ALA A 425 4.29 -1.35 13.22
C ALA A 425 3.82 -2.21 14.41
N ILE A 426 4.23 -3.48 14.46
CA ILE A 426 3.92 -4.39 15.58
C ILE A 426 4.60 -3.92 16.87
N GLY A 427 5.85 -3.46 16.78
CA GLY A 427 6.57 -2.87 17.91
C GLY A 427 5.83 -1.65 18.46
N SER A 428 5.48 -0.71 17.59
CA SER A 428 4.75 0.50 17.95
C SER A 428 3.36 0.21 18.52
N LEU A 429 2.61 -0.75 17.96
CA LEU A 429 1.30 -1.19 18.49
C LEU A 429 1.41 -1.69 19.93
N ARG A 430 2.44 -2.52 20.21
CA ARG A 430 2.69 -3.04 21.57
C ARG A 430 3.06 -1.93 22.55
N SER A 431 3.83 -0.94 22.09
CA SER A 431 4.19 0.22 22.91
C SER A 431 2.95 1.05 23.28
N ILE A 432 2.08 1.34 22.31
CA ILE A 432 0.88 2.16 22.54
C ILE A 432 -0.13 1.49 23.45
N ARG A 433 -0.30 0.17 23.34
CA ARG A 433 -1.13 -0.62 24.27
C ARG A 433 -0.69 -0.48 25.73
N LYS A 434 0.60 -0.22 25.99
CA LYS A 434 1.13 -0.03 27.35
C LYS A 434 0.92 1.39 27.88
N VAL A 435 0.68 2.37 27.02
CA VAL A 435 0.47 3.77 27.42
C VAL A 435 -0.94 3.92 27.99
N PRO A 436 -1.12 4.43 29.22
CA PRO A 436 -2.44 4.61 29.81
C PRO A 436 -3.27 5.67 29.05
N LEU A 437 -4.58 5.54 29.12
CA LEU A 437 -5.53 6.50 28.53
C LEU A 437 -5.49 7.80 29.35
N LYS A 438 -5.39 8.95 28.67
CA LYS A 438 -5.22 10.27 29.31
C LYS A 438 -6.46 11.16 29.16
N GLY A 439 -7.49 10.72 28.46
CA GLY A 439 -8.63 11.56 28.08
C GLY A 439 -8.30 12.52 26.93
N GLU A 440 -7.28 12.22 26.11
CA GLU A 440 -6.83 13.13 25.07
C GLU A 440 -7.90 13.31 23.98
N LEU A 441 -8.18 14.56 23.62
CA LEU A 441 -9.14 14.92 22.59
C LEU A 441 -8.44 15.31 21.29
N ILE A 442 -8.76 14.59 20.22
CA ILE A 442 -8.23 14.85 18.88
C ILE A 442 -9.39 15.09 17.92
N THR A 443 -9.43 16.27 17.30
CA THR A 443 -10.38 16.60 16.24
C THR A 443 -9.73 16.42 14.88
N LEU A 444 -10.37 15.63 14.01
CA LEU A 444 -9.95 15.42 12.62
C LEU A 444 -11.00 15.91 11.63
N SER A 445 -10.56 16.30 10.45
CA SER A 445 -11.45 16.43 9.29
C SER A 445 -12.00 15.05 8.89
N ALA A 446 -13.28 14.96 8.59
CA ALA A 446 -13.85 13.72 8.05
C ALA A 446 -13.29 13.38 6.67
N ALA A 447 -12.69 14.37 5.97
CA ALA A 447 -11.96 14.13 4.74
C ALA A 447 -10.61 13.44 4.97
N ASP A 448 -10.08 13.36 6.20
CA ASP A 448 -8.79 12.72 6.51
C ASP A 448 -8.81 11.20 6.20
N PRO A 449 -7.71 10.58 5.76
CA PRO A 449 -7.63 9.12 5.59
C PRO A 449 -7.96 8.35 6.87
N LEU A 450 -7.75 8.93 8.06
CA LEU A 450 -8.09 8.32 9.34
C LEU A 450 -9.58 8.39 9.72
N ASN A 451 -10.45 8.94 8.85
CA ASN A 451 -11.89 8.74 8.99
C ASN A 451 -12.25 7.28 8.68
N LEU A 452 -12.13 6.44 9.71
CA LEU A 452 -12.47 5.02 9.67
C LEU A 452 -13.74 4.71 10.49
N GLN A 453 -14.54 5.72 10.80
CA GLN A 453 -15.83 5.56 11.48
C GLN A 453 -16.79 4.77 10.57
N GLY A 454 -17.38 3.71 11.12
CA GLY A 454 -18.18 2.75 10.35
C GLY A 454 -17.34 1.72 9.57
N ILE A 455 -16.01 1.83 9.59
CA ILE A 455 -15.06 0.82 9.07
C ILE A 455 -14.48 0.02 10.24
N LEU A 456 -13.85 0.69 11.20
CA LEU A 456 -13.28 0.06 12.40
C LEU A 456 -14.29 -0.05 13.53
N THR A 457 -15.08 1.01 13.71
CA THR A 457 -16.07 1.14 14.77
C THR A 457 -17.48 0.85 14.23
N PRO A 458 -18.38 0.30 15.05
CA PRO A 458 -19.76 0.16 14.68
C PRO A 458 -20.43 1.53 14.50
N GLY A 459 -21.57 1.53 13.80
CA GLY A 459 -22.38 2.72 13.58
C GLY A 459 -22.25 3.32 12.17
N PRO A 460 -22.97 4.42 11.92
CA PRO A 460 -23.02 5.05 10.61
C PRO A 460 -21.68 5.69 10.25
N ARG A 461 -21.40 5.74 8.95
CA ARG A 461 -20.24 6.45 8.42
C ARG A 461 -20.49 7.95 8.44
N ILE A 462 -19.42 8.69 8.68
CA ILE A 462 -19.41 10.14 8.51
C ILE A 462 -18.92 10.45 7.10
N ALA A 463 -19.69 11.28 6.37
CA ALA A 463 -19.34 11.63 5.00
C ALA A 463 -17.98 12.34 4.94
N ALA A 464 -17.11 11.89 4.05
CA ALA A 464 -15.72 12.36 3.94
C ALA A 464 -15.59 13.73 3.24
N LEU A 465 -16.25 14.73 3.81
CA LEU A 465 -16.27 16.10 3.32
C LEU A 465 -15.35 16.99 4.15
N THR A 466 -14.73 18.00 3.52
CA THR A 466 -13.80 18.92 4.18
C THR A 466 -14.43 19.74 5.29
N ALA A 467 -15.74 19.96 5.29
CA ALA A 467 -16.45 20.69 6.35
C ALA A 467 -16.78 19.80 7.56
N ASN A 468 -16.92 18.50 7.35
CA ASN A 468 -17.29 17.57 8.41
C ASN A 468 -16.08 17.27 9.32
N ARG A 469 -16.34 17.00 10.59
CA ARG A 469 -15.29 16.74 11.60
C ARG A 469 -15.64 15.53 12.43
N ILE A 470 -14.64 14.88 13.01
CA ILE A 470 -14.80 13.77 13.96
C ILE A 470 -13.94 14.08 15.18
N LEU A 471 -14.54 14.00 16.35
CA LEU A 471 -13.88 14.16 17.63
C LEU A 471 -13.61 12.78 18.22
N PHE A 472 -12.36 12.53 18.57
CA PHE A 472 -11.90 11.31 19.21
C PHE A 472 -11.46 11.59 20.64
N ARG A 473 -11.75 10.66 21.56
CA ARG A 473 -11.21 10.60 22.92
C ARG A 473 -10.36 9.35 23.06
N ASP A 474 -9.05 9.51 23.23
CA ASP A 474 -8.07 8.42 23.30
C ASP A 474 -8.29 7.35 22.20
N GLY A 475 -8.56 7.76 20.96
CA GLY A 475 -8.82 6.84 19.85
C GLY A 475 -10.27 6.37 19.65
N LEU A 476 -11.19 6.62 20.59
CA LEU A 476 -12.61 6.34 20.38
C LEU A 476 -13.32 7.54 19.74
N PRO A 477 -14.05 7.37 18.62
CA PRO A 477 -14.87 8.44 18.05
C PRO A 477 -16.07 8.69 18.96
N ILE A 478 -16.18 9.91 19.51
CA ILE A 478 -17.23 10.28 20.47
C ILE A 478 -18.31 11.16 19.85
N ALA A 479 -17.97 11.98 18.85
CA ALA A 479 -18.91 12.85 18.17
C ALA A 479 -18.44 13.19 16.75
N GLY A 480 -19.38 13.50 15.87
CA GLY A 480 -19.16 13.99 14.52
C GLY A 480 -19.87 15.32 14.28
N LEU A 481 -19.29 16.17 13.44
CA LEU A 481 -19.95 17.35 12.87
C LEU A 481 -20.30 17.02 11.42
N GLU A 482 -21.60 16.99 11.09
CA GLU A 482 -22.10 16.77 9.74
C GLU A 482 -23.10 17.85 9.39
N ALA A 483 -22.90 18.52 8.24
CA ALA A 483 -23.79 19.61 7.78
C ALA A 483 -24.03 20.73 8.82
N GLY A 484 -23.08 20.96 9.73
CA GLY A 484 -23.18 21.98 10.79
C GLY A 484 -23.82 21.49 12.10
N GLU A 485 -24.36 20.28 12.10
CA GLU A 485 -24.98 19.65 13.27
C GLU A 485 -24.01 18.69 13.97
N VAL A 486 -24.00 18.75 15.31
CA VAL A 486 -23.18 17.85 16.12
C VAL A 486 -23.98 16.60 16.46
N ARG A 487 -23.42 15.45 16.08
CA ARG A 487 -23.98 14.12 16.33
C ARG A 487 -23.09 13.37 17.31
N LYS A 488 -23.64 12.92 18.43
CA LYS A 488 -22.94 12.00 19.34
C LYS A 488 -22.87 10.60 18.74
N LEU A 489 -21.69 9.98 18.84
CA LEU A 489 -21.40 8.64 18.33
C LEU A 489 -21.24 7.62 19.47
N ALA A 490 -20.77 8.07 20.63
CA ALA A 490 -20.63 7.26 21.84
C ALA A 490 -20.92 8.11 23.07
N ASP A 491 -21.41 7.46 24.13
CA ASP A 491 -21.58 8.11 25.42
C ASP A 491 -20.21 8.31 26.06
N ALA A 492 -19.77 9.57 26.09
CA ALA A 492 -18.55 9.99 26.77
C ALA A 492 -18.93 10.93 27.92
N ALA A 493 -18.29 10.76 29.07
CA ALA A 493 -18.37 11.70 30.19
C ALA A 493 -17.59 12.98 29.87
N ILE A 494 -18.05 13.73 28.87
CA ILE A 494 -17.51 15.03 28.43
C ILE A 494 -18.71 15.98 28.25
N PRO A 495 -18.65 17.21 28.78
CA PRO A 495 -19.72 18.19 28.60
C PRO A 495 -19.98 18.52 27.12
N ASP A 496 -21.26 18.64 26.73
CA ASP A 496 -21.66 18.92 25.35
C ASP A 496 -21.05 20.21 24.79
N LEU A 497 -20.89 21.23 25.64
CA LEU A 497 -20.24 22.49 25.28
C LEU A 497 -18.77 22.30 24.87
N GLU A 498 -18.06 21.37 25.49
CA GLU A 498 -16.68 21.05 25.15
C GLU A 498 -16.59 20.32 23.81
N ILE A 499 -17.50 19.38 23.56
CA ILE A 499 -17.65 18.69 22.27
C ILE A 499 -17.92 19.70 21.15
N GLU A 500 -18.88 20.61 21.35
CA GLU A 500 -19.21 21.63 20.38
C GLU A 500 -18.03 22.56 20.07
N ARG A 501 -17.32 23.01 21.12
CA ARG A 501 -16.12 23.85 20.95
C ARG A 501 -15.04 23.12 20.17
N ALA A 502 -14.77 21.85 20.50
CA ALA A 502 -13.73 21.07 19.83
C ALA A 502 -14.05 20.78 18.35
N LEU A 503 -15.33 20.65 17.98
CA LEU A 503 -15.76 20.39 16.61
C LEU A 503 -15.93 21.66 15.76
N LYS A 504 -16.52 22.73 16.32
CA LYS A 504 -16.86 23.95 15.58
C LYS A 504 -15.68 24.93 15.46
N VAL A 505 -14.75 24.93 16.42
CA VAL A 505 -13.59 25.84 16.38
C VAL A 505 -12.50 25.25 15.47
N GLY A 506 -12.68 25.43 14.16
CA GLY A 506 -11.66 25.09 13.18
C GLY A 506 -10.46 26.04 13.27
N LYS A 507 -9.27 25.51 13.59
CA LYS A 507 -8.02 26.28 13.55
C LYS A 507 -7.47 26.33 12.11
N LEU A 508 -8.02 27.20 11.26
CA LEU A 508 -7.38 27.50 9.97
C LEU A 508 -6.17 28.40 10.21
N ARG A 509 -4.98 27.88 9.88
CA ARG A 509 -3.70 28.57 10.05
C ARG A 509 -3.67 29.88 9.27
N PRO A 510 -3.06 30.97 9.79
CA PRO A 510 -3.02 32.27 9.13
C PRO A 510 -2.50 32.24 7.69
N SER A 511 -1.47 31.43 7.41
CA SER A 511 -0.89 31.23 6.08
C SER A 511 -1.88 30.66 5.04
N LEU A 512 -2.89 29.91 5.49
CA LEU A 512 -3.87 29.25 4.65
C LEU A 512 -5.19 30.03 4.49
N ARG A 513 -5.44 31.03 5.34
CA ARG A 513 -6.68 31.84 5.32
C ARG A 513 -6.97 32.52 3.98
N PRO A 514 -5.98 33.00 3.19
CA PRO A 514 -6.26 33.61 1.90
C PRO A 514 -6.94 32.67 0.89
N TYR A 515 -6.73 31.35 1.03
CA TYR A 515 -7.11 30.36 0.02
C TYR A 515 -8.32 29.51 0.42
N TYR A 516 -8.44 29.20 1.72
CA TYR A 516 -9.37 28.18 2.21
C TYR A 516 -10.53 28.74 3.06
N LYS A 517 -10.71 30.06 3.07
CA LYS A 517 -11.83 30.69 3.79
C LYS A 517 -13.20 30.29 3.21
#